data_AF-A0A5C7JZ16-F1
#
_entry.id   AF-A0A5C7JZ16-F1
#
_cell.length_a   1.000
_cell.length_b   1.000
_cell.length_c   1.000
_cell.angle_alpha   90.00
_cell.angle_beta   90.00
_cell.angle_gamma   90.00
#
_symmetry.space_group_name_H-M   'P 1'
#
loop_
_entity.id
_entity.type
_entity.pdbx_description
1 polymer ?
#
loop_
_entity_poly.entity_id
_entity_poly.type
_entity_poly.pdbx_seq_one_letter_code
_entity_poly.pdbx_strand_id
1 'polypeptide(L)'
;MLESRILPNTLPDPAEQLGQLSDSLGTLLAAIKAGEWELFAELADKMAPEMDIVQSAAADRKFDSADQRVKVKAVLGMLESAISECSARKNQISPLIDALNRISAPPSKP
;
A
#
# COMPACT_ATOMS: atom_id res chain seq x y z
N MET A 1 7.16 10.85 46.89
CA MET A 1 6.69 11.58 45.70
C MET A 1 7.10 10.75 44.49
N LEU A 2 6.16 10.03 43.88
CA LEU A 2 6.40 9.23 42.68
C LEU A 2 6.18 10.15 41.48
N GLU A 3 7.27 10.52 40.81
CA GLU A 3 7.20 11.24 39.54
C GLU A 3 6.71 10.26 38.46
N SER A 4 5.43 10.35 38.13
CA SER A 4 4.86 9.70 36.95
C SER A 4 5.54 10.28 35.70
N ARG A 5 6.54 9.57 35.18
CA ARG A 5 7.08 9.81 33.84
C ARG A 5 6.00 9.46 32.83
N ILE A 6 5.21 10.45 32.46
CA ILE A 6 4.38 10.40 31.25
C ILE A 6 5.38 10.34 30.09
N LEU A 7 5.59 9.15 29.55
CA LEU A 7 6.28 9.00 28.26
C LEU A 7 5.48 9.84 27.26
N PRO A 8 6.09 10.82 26.56
CA PRO A 8 5.39 11.47 25.47
C PRO A 8 5.10 10.37 24.45
N ASN A 9 3.81 10.11 24.24
CA ASN A 9 3.33 9.29 23.14
C ASN A 9 3.51 10.14 21.86
N THR A 10 4.76 10.46 21.53
CA THR A 10 5.11 11.20 20.32
C THR A 10 4.90 10.25 19.17
N LEU A 11 3.76 10.41 18.49
CA LEU A 11 3.62 9.94 17.13
C LEU A 11 4.87 10.40 16.34
N PRO A 12 5.53 9.51 15.58
CA PRO A 12 6.73 9.86 14.84
C PRO A 12 6.50 11.07 13.93
N ASP A 13 7.56 11.82 13.65
CA ASP A 13 7.45 13.04 12.83
C ASP A 13 6.81 12.70 11.47
N PRO A 14 5.88 13.52 10.94
CA PRO A 14 5.23 13.24 9.66
C PRO A 14 6.22 12.98 8.52
N ALA A 15 7.40 13.60 8.51
CA ALA A 15 8.40 13.33 7.47
C ALA A 15 9.06 11.95 7.63
N GLU A 16 9.20 11.45 8.86
CA GLU A 16 9.65 10.08 9.14
C GLU A 16 8.58 9.06 8.73
N GLN A 17 7.31 9.32 9.05
CA GLN A 17 6.18 8.47 8.66
C GLN A 17 6.07 8.35 7.13
N LEU A 18 6.26 9.46 6.42
CA LEU A 18 6.27 9.48 4.96
C LEU A 18 7.48 8.71 4.39
N GLY A 19 8.63 8.75 5.05
CA GLY A 19 9.80 7.95 4.70
C GLY A 19 9.53 6.46 4.86
N GLN A 20 8.99 6.05 6.01
CA GLN A 20 8.62 4.66 6.30
C GLN A 20 7.64 4.11 5.25
N LEU A 21 6.58 4.87 4.94
CA LEU A 21 5.62 4.47 3.90
C LEU A 21 6.30 4.30 2.53
N SER A 22 7.25 5.17 2.18
CA SER A 22 8.01 5.07 0.94
C SER A 22 8.86 3.79 0.89
N ASP A 23 9.49 3.42 2.00
CA ASP A 23 10.31 2.20 2.09
C ASP A 23 9.43 0.93 2.01
N SER A 24 8.28 0.94 2.71
CA SER A 24 7.27 -0.12 2.64
C SER A 24 6.75 -0.29 1.21
N LEU A 25 6.43 0.81 0.51
CA LEU A 25 6.02 0.80 -0.91
C LEU A 25 7.12 0.25 -1.82
N GLY A 26 8.38 0.59 -1.57
CA GLY A 26 9.52 0.06 -2.33
C GLY A 26 9.61 -1.46 -2.22
N THR A 27 9.46 -1.98 -1.01
CA THR A 27 9.44 -3.42 -0.73
C THR A 27 8.24 -4.11 -1.41
N LEU A 28 7.05 -3.52 -1.30
CA LEU A 28 5.83 -4.05 -1.93
C LEU A 28 5.95 -4.10 -3.46
N LEU A 29 6.50 -3.06 -4.08
CA LEU A 29 6.75 -3.03 -5.52
C LEU A 29 7.76 -4.09 -5.97
N ALA A 30 8.79 -4.37 -5.16
CA ALA A 30 9.75 -5.43 -5.44
C ALA A 30 9.06 -6.80 -5.42
N ALA A 31 8.21 -7.07 -4.42
CA ALA A 31 7.43 -8.31 -4.33
C ALA A 31 6.50 -8.49 -5.53
N ILE A 32 5.79 -7.43 -5.96
CA ILE A 32 4.94 -7.45 -7.17
C ILE A 32 5.75 -7.85 -8.40
N LYS A 33 6.92 -7.24 -8.62
CA LYS A 33 7.78 -7.51 -9.78
C LYS A 33 8.38 -8.91 -9.76
N ALA A 34 8.67 -9.44 -8.57
CA ALA A 34 9.11 -10.82 -8.39
C ALA A 34 7.97 -11.84 -8.55
N GLY A 35 6.70 -11.40 -8.56
CA GLY A 35 5.54 -12.28 -8.61
C GLY A 35 5.25 -12.97 -7.28
N GLU A 36 5.74 -12.43 -6.17
CA GLU A 36 5.57 -12.94 -4.81
C GLU A 36 4.21 -12.48 -4.24
N TRP A 37 3.11 -13.04 -4.74
CA TRP A 37 1.75 -12.56 -4.48
C TRP A 37 1.29 -12.78 -3.03
N GLU A 38 1.72 -13.85 -2.38
CA GLU A 38 1.46 -14.09 -0.96
C GLU A 38 2.14 -13.01 -0.09
N LEU A 39 3.42 -12.72 -0.36
CA LEU A 39 4.16 -11.67 0.34
C LEU A 39 3.57 -10.28 0.06
N PHE A 40 3.17 -10.01 -1.18
CA PHE A 40 2.47 -8.78 -1.55
C PHE A 40 1.21 -8.57 -0.68
N ALA A 41 0.39 -9.61 -0.50
CA ALA A 41 -0.83 -9.52 0.31
C ALA A 41 -0.50 -9.17 1.78
N GLU A 42 0.50 -9.85 2.37
CA GLU A 42 0.93 -9.55 3.74
C GLU A 42 1.49 -8.13 3.89
N LEU A 43 2.25 -7.64 2.91
CA LEU A 43 2.81 -6.29 2.93
C LEU A 43 1.72 -5.24 2.78
N ALA A 44 0.74 -5.46 1.88
CA ALA A 44 -0.37 -4.55 1.68
C ALA A 44 -1.21 -4.38 2.97
N ASP A 45 -1.49 -5.47 3.68
CA ASP A 45 -2.24 -5.44 4.94
C ASP A 45 -1.47 -4.67 6.03
N LYS A 46 -0.15 -4.85 6.11
CA LYS A 46 0.71 -4.14 7.07
C LYS A 46 0.82 -2.64 6.79
N MET A 47 0.64 -2.23 5.53
CA MET A 47 0.76 -0.85 5.10
C MET A 47 -0.50 0.00 5.34
N ALA A 48 -1.68 -0.61 5.49
CA ALA A 48 -2.92 0.11 5.77
C ALA A 48 -2.80 1.14 6.92
N PRO A 49 -2.28 0.78 8.13
CA PRO A 49 -2.12 1.76 9.20
C PRO A 49 -1.11 2.87 8.88
N GLU A 50 -0.05 2.59 8.10
CA GLU A 50 0.93 3.60 7.67
C GLU A 50 0.28 4.63 6.73
N MET A 51 -0.58 4.16 5.82
CA MET A 51 -1.35 5.03 4.93
C MET A 51 -2.34 5.92 5.70
N ASP A 52 -3.06 5.37 6.68
CA ASP A 52 -4.01 6.13 7.50
C ASP A 52 -3.32 7.26 8.27
N ILE A 53 -2.13 6.98 8.81
CA ILE A 53 -1.31 7.95 9.52
C ILE A 53 -0.87 9.08 8.58
N VAL A 54 -0.32 8.74 7.41
CA VAL A 54 0.13 9.74 6.42
C VAL A 54 -1.05 10.54 5.88
N GLN A 55 -2.21 9.91 5.65
CA GLN A 55 -3.42 10.60 5.22
C GLN A 55 -3.90 11.60 6.28
N SER A 56 -3.89 11.22 7.55
CA SER A 56 -4.25 12.10 8.67
C SER A 56 -3.30 13.28 8.76
N ALA A 57 -1.99 13.05 8.62
CA ALA A 57 -0.99 14.12 8.59
C ALA A 57 -1.16 15.08 7.39
N ALA A 58 -1.53 14.55 6.22
CA ALA A 58 -1.84 15.34 5.04
C ALA A 58 -3.09 16.22 5.26
N ALA A 59 -4.15 15.67 5.86
CA ALA A 59 -5.38 16.40 6.18
C ALA A 59 -5.12 17.58 7.13
N ASP A 60 -4.22 17.38 8.10
CA ASP A 60 -3.75 18.41 9.03
C ASP A 60 -2.74 19.40 8.41
N ARG A 61 -2.45 19.28 7.10
CA ARG A 61 -1.49 20.11 6.36
C ARG A 61 -0.06 20.06 6.93
N LYS A 62 0.36 18.93 7.50
CA LYS A 62 1.69 18.72 8.10
C LYS A 62 2.82 18.50 7.07
N PHE A 63 2.49 18.54 5.77
CA PHE A 63 3.44 18.42 4.66
C PHE A 63 3.60 19.76 3.92
N ASP A 64 4.16 20.76 4.59
CA ASP A 64 4.25 22.14 4.10
C ASP A 64 5.60 22.48 3.46
N SER A 65 6.62 21.65 3.64
CA SER A 65 7.94 21.88 3.07
C SER A 65 8.03 21.40 1.61
N ALA A 66 8.94 22.01 0.84
CA ALA A 66 9.18 21.60 -0.55
C ALA A 66 9.63 20.13 -0.63
N ASP A 67 10.50 19.70 0.29
CA ASP A 67 11.01 18.33 0.34
C ASP A 67 9.93 17.31 0.68
N GLN A 68 9.03 17.65 1.62
CA GLN A 68 7.88 16.80 1.94
C GLN A 68 6.94 16.66 0.74
N ARG A 69 6.66 17.75 0.01
CA ARG A 69 5.85 17.68 -1.22
C ARG A 69 6.47 16.78 -2.29
N VAL A 70 7.79 16.81 -2.45
CA VAL A 70 8.51 15.91 -3.36
C VAL A 70 8.34 14.46 -2.93
N LYS A 71 8.50 14.16 -1.64
CA LYS A 71 8.29 12.82 -1.08
C LYS A 71 6.85 12.32 -1.25
N VAL A 72 5.84 13.17 -0.99
CA VAL A 72 4.43 12.82 -1.23
C VAL A 72 4.19 12.47 -2.69
N LYS A 73 4.74 13.27 -3.62
CA LYS A 73 4.64 12.99 -5.05
C LYS A 73 5.30 11.66 -5.44
N ALA A 74 6.44 11.32 -4.83
CA ALA A 74 7.11 10.05 -5.06
C ALA A 74 6.25 8.87 -4.57
N VAL A 75 5.70 8.95 -3.36
CA VAL A 75 4.77 7.96 -2.78
C VAL A 75 3.55 7.74 -3.68
N LEU A 76 2.93 8.83 -4.18
CA LEU A 76 1.82 8.73 -5.11
C LEU A 76 2.20 7.99 -6.41
N GLY A 77 3.36 8.32 -6.99
CA GLY A 77 3.86 7.62 -8.18
C GLY A 77 4.15 6.12 -7.94
N MET A 78 4.61 5.76 -6.74
CA MET A 78 4.81 4.36 -6.35
C MET A 78 3.48 3.62 -6.21
N LEU A 79 2.46 4.24 -5.61
CA LEU A 79 1.10 3.69 -5.52
C LEU A 79 0.49 3.48 -6.91
N GLU A 80 0.59 4.47 -7.81
CA GLU A 80 0.12 4.36 -9.19
C GLU A 80 0.82 3.21 -9.93
N SER A 81 2.14 3.05 -9.71
CA SER A 81 2.90 1.95 -10.28
C SER A 81 2.42 0.59 -9.76
N ALA A 82 2.18 0.47 -8.45
CA ALA A 82 1.67 -0.76 -7.84
C ALA A 82 0.29 -1.13 -8.42
N ILE A 83 -0.61 -0.15 -8.53
CA ILE A 83 -1.94 -0.32 -9.13
C ILE A 83 -1.82 -0.80 -10.59
N SER A 84 -0.92 -0.20 -11.37
CA SER A 84 -0.70 -0.58 -12.77
C SER A 84 -0.24 -2.03 -12.90
N GLU A 85 0.75 -2.44 -12.10
CA GLU A 85 1.28 -3.81 -12.11
C GLU A 85 0.23 -4.84 -11.64
N CYS A 86 -0.50 -4.55 -10.57
CA CYS A 86 -1.62 -5.39 -10.12
C CYS A 86 -2.71 -5.51 -11.19
N SER A 87 -3.02 -4.41 -11.90
CA SER A 87 -4.00 -4.42 -12.99
C SER A 87 -3.53 -5.24 -14.18
N ALA A 88 -2.25 -5.12 -14.56
CA ALA A 88 -1.65 -5.93 -15.61
C ALA A 88 -1.73 -7.42 -15.25
N ARG A 89 -1.41 -7.78 -14.00
CA ARG A 89 -1.53 -9.15 -13.52
C ARG A 89 -2.97 -9.66 -13.56
N LYS A 90 -3.94 -8.86 -13.09
CA LYS A 90 -5.37 -9.21 -13.15
C LYS A 90 -5.79 -9.55 -14.59
N ASN A 91 -5.36 -8.74 -15.56
CA ASN A 91 -5.65 -8.99 -16.97
C ASN A 91 -5.02 -10.29 -17.47
N GLN A 92 -3.81 -10.63 -17.03
CA GLN A 92 -3.16 -11.91 -17.37
C GLN A 92 -3.91 -13.13 -16.78
N ILE A 93 -4.50 -13.00 -15.59
CA ILE A 93 -5.22 -14.10 -14.91
C ILE A 93 -6.66 -14.22 -15.42
N SER A 94 -7.29 -13.15 -15.91
CA SER A 94 -8.69 -13.13 -16.34
C SER A 94 -9.10 -14.31 -17.25
N PRO A 95 -8.33 -14.70 -18.28
CA PRO A 95 -8.70 -15.83 -19.14
C PRO A 95 -8.78 -17.18 -18.40
N LEU A 96 -7.98 -17.37 -17.35
CA LEU A 96 -8.01 -18.59 -16.53
C LEU A 96 -9.27 -18.63 -15.68
N ILE A 97 -9.68 -17.49 -15.12
CA ILE A 97 -10.93 -17.35 -14.37
C ILE A 97 -12.13 -17.64 -15.31
N ASP A 98 -12.11 -17.10 -16.53
CA ASP A 98 -13.17 -17.35 -17.52
C ASP A 98 -13.24 -18.82 -17.94
N ALA A 99 -12.09 -19.50 -18.08
CA ALA A 99 -12.04 -20.93 -18.33
C ALA A 99 -12.65 -21.74 -17.17
N LEU A 100 -12.28 -21.40 -15.94
CA LEU A 100 -12.81 -22.07 -14.74
C LEU A 100 -14.33 -21.89 -14.62
N ASN A 101 -14.83 -20.68 -14.86
CA ASN A 101 -16.26 -20.37 -14.83
C ASN A 101 -17.04 -21.16 -15.88
N ARG A 102 -16.49 -21.32 -17.10
CA ARG A 102 -17.12 -22.11 -18.16
C ARG A 102 -17.25 -23.59 -17.80
N ILE A 103 -16.25 -24.16 -17.14
CA ILE A 103 -16.25 -25.59 -16.75
C ILE A 103 -17.13 -25.82 -15.51
N SER A 104 -17.24 -24.81 -14.64
CA SER A 104 -18.05 -24.89 -13.42
C SER A 104 -19.53 -24.60 -13.65
N ALA A 105 -19.91 -24.08 -14.83
CA ALA A 105 -21.30 -23.82 -15.17
C ALA A 105 -22.06 -25.15 -15.39
N PRO A 106 -23.22 -25.35 -14.74
CA PRO A 106 -24.03 -26.54 -14.99
C PRO A 106 -24.49 -26.58 -16.45
N PRO A 107 -24.66 -27.76 -17.06
CA PRO A 107 -25.10 -27.88 -18.43
C PRO A 107 -26.46 -27.18 -18.59
N SER A 108 -26.53 -26.22 -19.51
CA SER A 108 -27.79 -25.59 -19.92
C SER A 108 -28.74 -26.71 -20.37
N LYS A 109 -29.89 -26.85 -19.71
CA LYS A 109 -30.90 -27.84 -20.10
C LYS A 109 -31.34 -27.58 -21.55
N PRO A 110 -31.53 -28.64 -22.35
CA PRO A 110 -32.00 -28.55 -23.73
C PRO A 110 -33.41 -27.97 -23.82
#